data_AF-A0A2I9LPD4-F1
#
_entry.id   AF-A0A2I9LPD4-F1
#
_cell.length_a   1.000
_cell.length_b   1.000
_cell.length_c   1.000
_cell.angle_alpha   90.00
_cell.angle_beta   90.00
_cell.angle_gamma   90.00
#
_symmetry.space_group_name_H-M   'P 1'
#
loop_
_entity.id
_entity.type
_entity.pdbx_description
1 polymer ?
#
loop_
_entity_poly.entity_id
_entity_poly.type
_entity_poly.pdbx_seq_one_letter_code
_entity_poly.pdbx_strand_id
1 'polypeptide(L)'
;MNYFIFILVAALLISDVNCGFNTFPTDANGCRYFCKKDEYCDKLCKEKGAEGGHCAELYGGCWCINLYDYYDYDFLDKPSNPFCDPNWNEETIALSQL
;
A
#
# COMPACT_ATOMS: atom_id res chain seq x y z
N MET A 1 12.40 44.93 12.51
CA MET A 1 12.97 43.60 12.82
C MET A 1 11.88 42.58 12.57
N ASN A 2 12.08 41.67 11.62
CA ASN A 2 11.00 41.00 10.88
C ASN A 2 10.55 39.70 11.56
N TYR A 3 9.83 39.81 12.67
CA TYR A 3 9.36 38.66 13.46
C TYR A 3 8.29 37.82 12.74
N PHE A 4 7.57 38.42 11.78
CA PHE A 4 6.57 37.73 10.97
C PHE A 4 7.16 36.55 10.19
N ILE A 5 8.40 36.68 9.71
CA ILE A 5 9.06 35.61 8.96
C ILE A 5 9.32 34.40 9.88
N PHE A 6 9.77 34.63 11.12
CA PHE A 6 10.05 33.56 12.06
C PHE A 6 8.79 32.81 12.50
N ILE A 7 7.68 33.52 12.69
CA ILE A 7 6.39 32.90 13.05
C ILE A 7 5.87 32.02 11.91
N LEU A 8 6.02 32.48 10.67
CA LEU A 8 5.55 31.75 9.48
C LEU A 8 6.38 30.49 9.22
N VAL A 9 7.71 30.57 9.41
CA VAL A 9 8.59 29.39 9.34
C VAL A 9 8.28 28.40 10.45
N ALA A 10 8.03 28.86 11.68
CA ALA A 10 7.66 27.97 12.78
C ALA A 10 6.34 27.22 12.50
N ALA A 11 5.32 27.90 11.96
CA ALA A 11 4.03 27.29 11.62
C ALA A 11 4.14 26.20 10.54
N LEU A 12 5.02 26.39 9.56
CA LEU A 12 5.27 25.39 8.51
C LEU A 12 5.98 24.14 9.06
N LEU A 13 6.85 24.29 10.06
CA LEU A 13 7.59 23.18 10.67
C LEU A 13 6.72 22.29 11.58
N ILE A 14 5.58 22.78 12.08
CA ILE A 14 4.62 21.98 12.88
C ILE A 14 3.56 21.31 12.00
N SER A 15 3.54 21.63 10.71
CA SER A 15 2.61 21.04 9.76
C SER A 15 3.18 19.71 9.28
N ASP A 16 3.20 18.71 10.15
CA ASP A 16 3.35 17.31 9.71
C ASP A 16 2.16 17.01 8.80
N VAL A 17 2.39 17.06 7.49
CA VAL A 17 1.45 16.58 6.50
C VAL A 17 1.38 15.08 6.67
N ASN A 18 0.28 14.60 7.25
CA ASN A 18 0.01 13.18 7.38
C ASN A 18 -0.27 12.62 5.98
N CYS A 19 0.80 12.26 5.27
CA CYS A 19 0.78 11.73 3.92
C CYS A 19 0.27 10.29 3.98
N GLY A 20 -1.05 10.13 3.90
CA GLY A 20 -1.66 8.86 3.55
C GLY A 20 -1.54 8.65 2.04
N PHE A 21 -1.17 7.44 1.63
CA PHE A 21 -1.22 7.04 0.22
C PHE A 21 -2.15 5.84 0.05
N ASN A 22 -2.68 5.67 -1.16
CA ASN A 22 -3.57 4.57 -1.50
C ASN A 22 -2.79 3.53 -2.29
N THR A 23 -2.90 2.26 -1.91
CA THR A 23 -2.07 1.20 -2.52
C THR A 23 -2.69 -0.19 -2.39
N PHE A 24 -2.12 -1.14 -3.13
CA PHE A 24 -2.31 -2.57 -2.92
C PHE A 24 -1.24 -3.07 -1.93
N PRO A 25 -1.60 -3.46 -0.69
CA PRO A 25 -0.63 -4.05 0.21
C PRO A 25 -0.18 -5.41 -0.33
N THR A 26 1.11 -5.67 -0.18
CA THR A 26 1.69 -6.99 -0.47
C THR A 26 1.98 -7.74 0.82
N ASP A 27 2.14 -9.06 0.73
CA ASP A 27 2.67 -9.91 1.81
C ASP A 27 4.21 -9.92 1.79
N ALA A 28 4.83 -10.71 2.68
CA ALA A 28 6.28 -10.84 2.74
C ALA A 28 6.91 -11.43 1.45
N ASN A 29 6.10 -12.09 0.60
CA ASN A 29 6.54 -12.65 -0.68
C ASN A 29 6.34 -11.66 -1.85
N GLY A 30 5.85 -10.44 -1.58
CA GLY A 30 5.51 -9.47 -2.62
C GLY A 30 4.20 -9.77 -3.35
N CYS A 31 3.33 -10.61 -2.78
CA CYS A 31 2.03 -10.96 -3.35
C CYS A 31 0.92 -10.08 -2.78
N ARG A 32 0.02 -9.61 -3.67
CA ARG A 32 -1.17 -8.88 -3.24
C ARG A 32 -2.11 -9.79 -2.47
N TYR A 33 -2.81 -9.24 -1.49
CA TYR A 33 -3.86 -9.97 -0.79
C TYR A 33 -5.10 -10.08 -1.66
N PHE A 34 -5.35 -11.29 -2.18
CA PHE A 34 -6.53 -11.58 -2.97
C PHE A 34 -7.80 -11.49 -2.11
N CYS A 35 -8.89 -11.02 -2.70
CA CYS A 35 -10.13 -10.76 -1.97
C CYS A 35 -11.36 -11.17 -2.79
N LYS A 36 -12.44 -11.48 -2.06
CA LYS A 36 -13.79 -11.70 -2.62
C LYS A 36 -14.85 -10.88 -1.88
N LYS A 37 -14.47 -10.21 -0.79
CA LYS A 37 -15.35 -9.48 0.11
C LYS A 37 -14.62 -8.25 0.61
N ASP A 38 -15.32 -7.13 0.66
CA ASP A 38 -14.75 -5.87 1.12
C ASP A 38 -14.38 -5.88 2.60
N GLU A 39 -15.18 -6.53 3.46
CA GLU A 39 -14.91 -6.63 4.90
C GLU A 39 -13.53 -7.21 5.23
N TYR A 40 -13.05 -8.15 4.39
CA TYR A 40 -11.71 -8.70 4.56
C TYR A 40 -10.64 -7.65 4.31
N CYS A 41 -10.78 -6.87 3.24
CA CYS A 41 -9.84 -5.81 2.91
C CYS A 41 -9.91 -4.65 3.89
N ASP A 42 -11.10 -4.26 4.34
CA ASP A 42 -11.28 -3.21 5.33
C ASP A 42 -10.55 -3.55 6.63
N LYS A 43 -10.72 -4.79 7.13
CA LYS A 43 -10.03 -5.26 8.34
C LYS A 43 -8.51 -5.31 8.13
N LEU A 44 -8.05 -5.90 7.03
CA LEU A 44 -6.63 -6.00 6.71
C LEU A 44 -5.95 -4.64 6.60
N CYS A 45 -6.58 -3.70 5.90
CA CYS A 45 -6.05 -2.35 5.72
C CYS A 45 -5.98 -1.60 7.05
N LYS A 46 -7.00 -1.72 7.91
CA LYS A 46 -6.99 -1.13 9.26
C LYS A 46 -5.90 -1.74 10.15
N GLU A 47 -5.70 -3.05 10.10
CA GLU A 47 -4.61 -3.73 10.84
C GLU A 47 -3.22 -3.24 10.39
N LYS A 48 -3.08 -2.86 9.12
CA LYS A 48 -1.86 -2.27 8.56
C LYS A 48 -1.75 -0.76 8.77
N GLY A 49 -2.70 -0.14 9.48
CA GLY A 49 -2.67 1.29 9.77
C GLY A 49 -3.21 2.18 8.64
N ALA A 50 -4.06 1.65 7.77
CA ALA A 50 -4.85 2.45 6.83
C ALA A 50 -6.18 2.87 7.45
N GLU A 51 -6.83 3.87 6.85
CA GLU A 51 -8.19 4.29 7.24
C GLU A 51 -9.23 3.20 6.96
N GLY A 52 -9.01 2.43 5.88
CA GLY A 52 -9.86 1.31 5.48
C GLY A 52 -9.42 0.76 4.13
N GLY A 53 -10.25 -0.11 3.56
CA GLY A 53 -9.99 -0.68 2.24
C GLY A 53 -11.16 -1.47 1.69
N HIS A 54 -11.10 -1.76 0.40
CA HIS A 54 -12.12 -2.53 -0.30
C HIS A 54 -11.47 -3.51 -1.28
N CYS A 55 -12.26 -4.43 -1.81
CA CYS A 55 -11.81 -5.40 -2.79
C CYS A 55 -11.90 -4.80 -4.19
N ALA A 56 -10.75 -4.61 -4.85
CA ALA A 56 -10.72 -4.17 -6.23
C ALA A 56 -10.82 -5.39 -7.17
N GLU A 57 -12.04 -5.80 -7.48
CA GLU A 57 -12.31 -7.00 -8.29
C GLU A 57 -11.60 -6.98 -9.65
N LEU A 58 -11.51 -5.80 -10.29
CA LEU A 58 -10.83 -5.61 -11.58
C LEU A 58 -9.33 -5.90 -11.53
N TYR A 59 -8.68 -5.74 -10.37
CA TYR A 59 -7.24 -5.89 -10.20
C TYR A 59 -6.85 -7.06 -9.28
N GLY A 60 -7.84 -7.82 -8.81
CA GLY A 60 -7.64 -9.04 -8.03
C GLY A 60 -6.93 -8.83 -6.69
N GLY A 61 -7.28 -7.78 -5.94
CA GLY A 61 -6.63 -7.53 -4.66
C GLY A 61 -7.27 -6.46 -3.78
N CYS A 62 -6.89 -6.45 -2.52
CA CYS A 62 -7.31 -5.42 -1.58
C CYS A 62 -6.69 -4.06 -1.90
N TRP A 63 -7.50 -3.02 -1.95
CA TRP A 63 -7.06 -1.64 -2.10
C TRP A 63 -7.21 -0.91 -0.77
N CYS A 64 -6.09 -0.47 -0.20
CA CYS A 64 -6.07 0.29 1.05
C CYS A 64 -6.08 1.78 0.79
N ILE A 65 -6.80 2.51 1.64
CA ILE A 65 -6.99 3.96 1.57
C ILE A 65 -6.28 4.62 2.75
N ASN A 66 -5.52 5.68 2.49
CA ASN A 66 -4.78 6.43 3.50
C ASN A 66 -3.93 5.54 4.40
N LEU A 67 -3.09 4.70 3.78
CA LEU A 67 -2.08 3.97 4.55
C LEU A 67 -1.03 4.98 5.03
N TYR A 68 -0.87 5.10 6.34
CA TYR A 68 0.08 6.05 6.92
C TYR A 68 1.52 5.54 6.77
N ASP A 69 2.41 6.40 6.28
CA ASP A 69 3.84 6.19 6.01
C ASP A 69 4.66 5.52 7.14
N TYR A 70 4.12 5.46 8.37
CA TYR A 70 4.79 4.85 9.52
C TYR A 70 4.93 3.32 9.41
N TYR A 71 4.07 2.66 8.62
CA TYR A 71 4.12 1.21 8.41
C TYR A 71 4.91 0.88 7.14
N ASP A 72 6.18 0.53 7.38
CA ASP A 72 7.10 -0.21 6.52
C ASP A 72 6.82 -0.19 5.01
N TYR A 73 7.52 0.72 4.31
CA TYR A 73 7.55 0.85 2.85
C TYR A 73 7.91 -0.45 2.11
N ASP A 74 8.40 -1.48 2.82
CA ASP A 74 8.72 -2.78 2.23
C ASP A 74 7.50 -3.52 1.63
N PHE A 75 6.27 -3.10 1.97
CA PHE A 75 5.02 -3.64 1.42
C PHE A 75 4.45 -2.84 0.25
N LEU A 76 5.08 -1.71 -0.10
CA LEU A 76 4.60 -0.76 -1.10
C LEU A 76 5.22 -1.05 -2.45
N ASP A 77 4.37 -1.49 -3.37
CA ASP A 77 4.65 -1.48 -4.81
C ASP A 77 5.98 -2.16 -5.22
N LYS A 78 6.34 -3.26 -4.55
CA LYS A 78 7.28 -4.21 -5.15
C LYS A 78 6.63 -4.74 -6.43
N PRO A 79 7.40 -4.90 -7.53
CA PRO A 79 6.88 -5.51 -8.74
C PRO A 79 6.21 -6.82 -8.33
N SER A 80 4.93 -6.97 -8.68
CA SER A 80 4.13 -8.12 -8.28
C SER A 80 4.96 -9.36 -8.56
N ASN A 81 5.32 -10.10 -7.51
CA ASN A 81 6.14 -11.28 -7.67
C ASN A 81 5.42 -12.19 -8.70
N PRO A 82 6.08 -12.61 -9.79
CA PRO A 82 5.41 -13.36 -10.85
C PRO A 82 4.78 -14.65 -10.33
N PHE A 83 5.29 -15.19 -9.22
CA PHE A 83 4.79 -16.36 -8.50
C PHE A 83 3.43 -16.14 -7.79
N CYS A 84 2.88 -14.93 -7.81
CA CYS A 84 1.62 -14.59 -7.14
C CYS A 84 0.38 -14.84 -8.01
N ASP A 85 0.54 -15.41 -9.21
CA ASP A 85 -0.59 -15.85 -10.03
C ASP A 85 -1.23 -17.11 -9.42
N PRO A 86 -2.54 -17.14 -9.12
CA PRO A 86 -3.19 -18.38 -8.70
C PRO A 86 -3.17 -19.49 -9.79
N ASN A 87 -2.82 -19.18 -11.04
CA ASN A 87 -2.59 -20.13 -12.13
C ASN A 87 -1.11 -20.49 -12.35
N TRP A 88 -0.21 -20.09 -11.44
CA TRP A 88 1.22 -20.40 -11.57
C TRP A 88 1.46 -21.93 -11.54
N ASN A 89 1.90 -22.47 -12.67
CA ASN A 89 2.35 -23.85 -12.83
C ASN A 89 3.80 -23.86 -13.34
N GLU A 90 4.50 -24.99 -13.21
CA GLU A 90 5.92 -25.14 -13.59
C GLU A 90 6.25 -24.68 -15.03
N GLU A 91 5.27 -24.60 -15.93
CA GLU A 91 5.43 -24.16 -17.32
C GLU A 91 5.73 -22.66 -17.45
N THR A 92 5.28 -21.83 -16.50
CA THR A 92 5.53 -20.37 -16.52
C THR A 92 6.95 -19.98 -16.11
N ILE A 93 7.72 -20.88 -15.50
CA ILE A 93 9.13 -20.69 -15.12
C ILE A 93 10.02 -20.54 -16.37
N ALA A 94 9.74 -21.32 -17.42
CA ALA A 94 10.56 -21.34 -18.64
C ALA A 94 10.46 -20.04 -19.47
N LEU A 95 9.38 -19.27 -19.31
CA LEU A 95 9.11 -18.05 -20.10
C LEU A 95 9.64 -16.77 -19.46
N SER A 96 9.96 -16.78 -18.17
CA SER A 96 10.55 -15.63 -17.47
C SER A 96 12.09 -15.60 -17.48
N GLN A 97 12.71 -16.66 -18.01
CA GLN A 97 14.17 -16.82 -18.14
C GLN A 97 14.70 -16.66 -19.58
N LEU A 98 13.83 -16.29 -20.52
CA LEU A 98 14.17 -15.92 -21.91
C LEU A 98 14.21 -14.40 -22.06
#